data_AF-A0A7C9NCI6-F1
#
_entry.id   AF-A0A7C9NCI6-F1
#
_cell.length_a   1.000
_cell.length_b   1.000
_cell.length_c   1.000
_cell.angle_alpha   90.00
_cell.angle_beta   90.00
_cell.angle_gamma   90.00
#
_symmetry.space_group_name_H-M   'P 1'
#
loop_
_entity.id
_entity.type
_entity.pdbx_description
1 polymer ?
#
loop_
_entity_poly.entity_id
_entity_poly.type
_entity_poly.pdbx_seq_one_letter_code
_entity_poly.pdbx_strand_id
1 'polypeptide(L)'
;RAAIIEELLRAGQIERSKGKIRSTELGRTVAASVSPQLASPELTGEWEARLADMRALGDEDAFVVDAAGYASSLVSDAFGRESELRARFGAAGRHVVCKCPRCGREVVRTGADGKGAVVRCSSVTTRRNESGAWEDAGGCGLKVWAKVAGVTLTDEQIAAAIAGERVKVDGIKPKDPSKKSYSRFMTLDASAEDGSGCCKWVYGEFANAPAKPGTGERGGKPFGGRAWAK
;
A
#
# COMPACT_ATOMS: atom_id res chain seq x y z
N ARG A 1 -15.87 25.01 -10.24
CA ARG A 1 -16.66 23.80 -9.89
C ARG A 1 -16.20 22.52 -10.61
N ALA A 2 -15.87 22.52 -11.91
CA ALA A 2 -15.37 21.32 -12.61
C ALA A 2 -14.11 20.68 -11.99
N ALA A 3 -13.20 21.50 -11.43
CA ALA A 3 -12.00 21.02 -10.73
C ALA A 3 -12.30 20.08 -9.55
N ILE A 4 -13.44 20.26 -8.86
CA ILE A 4 -13.84 19.39 -7.73
C ILE A 4 -14.11 17.96 -8.23
N ILE A 5 -14.75 17.81 -9.39
CA ILE A 5 -15.05 16.50 -9.96
C ILE A 5 -13.76 15.75 -10.34
N GLU A 6 -12.80 16.46 -10.94
CA GLU A 6 -11.51 15.87 -11.31
C GLU A 6 -10.68 15.48 -10.08
N GLU A 7 -10.75 16.25 -9.00
CA GLU A 7 -10.10 15.90 -7.73
C GLU A 7 -10.73 14.65 -7.10
N LEU A 8 -12.06 14.55 -7.07
CA LEU A 8 -12.76 13.37 -6.55
C LEU A 8 -12.47 12.11 -7.38
N LEU A 9 -12.32 12.24 -8.70
CA LEU A 9 -11.89 11.15 -9.59
C LEU A 9 -10.45 10.73 -9.29
N ARG A 10 -9.53 11.70 -9.16
CA ARG A 10 -8.11 11.45 -8.85
C ARG A 10 -7.94 10.78 -7.49
N ALA A 11 -8.73 11.19 -6.50
CA ALA A 11 -8.76 10.60 -5.17
C ALA A 11 -9.44 9.22 -5.12
N GLY A 12 -10.02 8.74 -6.23
CA GLY A 12 -10.69 7.44 -6.31
C GLY A 12 -12.00 7.37 -5.51
N GLN A 13 -12.59 8.50 -5.15
CA GLN A 13 -13.85 8.58 -4.41
C GLN A 13 -15.07 8.43 -5.33
N ILE A 14 -14.90 8.78 -6.60
CA ILE A 14 -15.88 8.57 -7.66
C ILE A 14 -15.19 7.96 -8.88
N GLU A 15 -15.95 7.34 -9.76
CA GLU A 15 -15.47 6.74 -11.00
C GLU A 15 -16.43 7.05 -12.17
N ARG A 16 -15.91 6.96 -13.40
CA ARG A 16 -16.73 7.05 -14.62
C ARG A 16 -17.10 5.65 -15.09
N SER A 17 -18.38 5.33 -15.07
CA SER A 17 -18.92 4.05 -15.55
C SER A 17 -20.01 4.30 -16.58
N LYS A 18 -19.78 3.87 -17.83
CA LYS A 18 -20.70 4.04 -18.97
C LYS A 18 -21.18 5.50 -19.15
N GLY A 19 -20.26 6.46 -19.06
CA GLY A 19 -20.56 7.89 -19.19
C GLY A 19 -21.28 8.52 -17.99
N LYS A 20 -21.51 7.78 -16.90
CA LYS A 20 -22.10 8.28 -15.65
C LYS A 20 -21.05 8.32 -14.54
N ILE A 21 -21.19 9.27 -13.62
CA ILE A 21 -20.38 9.31 -12.40
C ILE A 21 -21.02 8.37 -11.37
N ARG A 22 -20.22 7.52 -10.74
CA ARG A 22 -20.63 6.65 -9.65
C ARG A 22 -19.72 6.84 -8.46
N SER A 23 -20.27 6.74 -7.25
CA SER A 23 -19.48 6.73 -6.03
C SER A 23 -18.80 5.37 -5.85
N THR A 24 -17.52 5.38 -5.50
CA THR A 24 -16.79 4.17 -5.14
C THR A 24 -17.10 3.76 -3.69
N GLU A 25 -16.63 2.60 -3.27
CA GLU A 25 -16.72 2.20 -1.86
C GLU A 25 -15.96 3.16 -0.94
N LEU A 26 -14.78 3.63 -1.38
CA LEU A 26 -14.03 4.67 -0.70
C LEU A 26 -14.83 5.96 -0.59
N GLY A 27 -15.46 6.42 -1.67
CA GLY A 27 -16.27 7.64 -1.66
C GLY A 27 -17.44 7.58 -0.70
N ARG A 28 -18.18 6.47 -0.67
CA ARG A 28 -19.28 6.26 0.31
C ARG A 28 -18.77 6.28 1.75
N THR A 29 -17.60 5.71 1.98
CA THR A 29 -16.98 5.65 3.30
C THR A 29 -16.55 7.02 3.78
N VAL A 30 -15.89 7.79 2.92
CA VAL A 30 -15.53 9.19 3.20
C VAL A 30 -16.78 9.99 3.51
N ALA A 31 -17.78 9.96 2.63
CA ALA A 31 -19.01 10.73 2.80
C ALA A 31 -19.71 10.41 4.12
N ALA A 32 -19.71 9.15 4.55
CA ALA A 32 -20.39 8.73 5.76
C ALA A 32 -19.53 8.91 7.04
N SER A 33 -18.23 9.19 6.90
CA SER A 33 -17.30 9.46 8.02
C SER A 33 -17.30 10.93 8.47
N VAL A 34 -17.65 11.82 7.54
CA VAL A 34 -17.76 13.26 7.77
C VAL A 34 -18.99 13.56 8.64
N SER A 35 -18.91 14.56 9.51
CA SER A 35 -20.08 14.96 10.32
C SER A 35 -21.20 15.50 9.42
N PRO A 36 -22.49 15.27 9.76
CA PRO A 36 -23.60 15.77 8.94
C PRO A 36 -23.56 17.28 8.71
N GLN A 37 -23.10 18.04 9.72
CA GLN A 37 -22.93 19.49 9.61
C GLN A 37 -21.87 19.86 8.57
N LEU A 38 -20.69 19.21 8.58
CA LEU A 38 -19.62 19.51 7.62
C LEU A 38 -19.99 19.10 6.19
N ALA A 39 -20.85 18.09 6.03
CA ALA A 39 -21.38 17.67 4.73
C ALA A 39 -22.58 18.52 4.26
N SER A 40 -23.06 19.48 5.05
CA SER A 40 -24.27 20.23 4.72
C SER A 40 -24.03 21.29 3.63
N PRO A 41 -24.91 21.37 2.61
CA PRO A 41 -24.83 22.41 1.60
C PRO A 41 -25.11 23.80 2.20
N GLU A 42 -25.91 23.89 3.26
CA GLU A 42 -26.22 25.13 3.97
C GLU A 42 -24.94 25.75 4.57
N LEU A 43 -24.18 24.98 5.36
CA LEU A 43 -22.91 25.45 5.92
C LEU A 43 -21.91 25.82 4.82
N THR A 44 -21.88 25.05 3.73
CA THR A 44 -21.06 25.39 2.56
C THR A 44 -21.45 26.74 1.97
N GLY A 45 -22.75 27.04 1.88
CA GLY A 45 -23.26 28.33 1.42
C GLY A 45 -22.90 29.48 2.36
N GLU A 46 -23.01 29.27 3.67
CA GLU A 46 -22.59 30.24 4.68
C GLU A 46 -21.10 30.60 4.56
N TRP A 47 -20.23 29.60 4.38
CA TRP A 47 -18.79 29.84 4.18
C TRP A 47 -18.47 30.57 2.88
N GLU A 48 -19.15 30.24 1.78
CA GLU A 48 -18.99 30.96 0.51
C GLU A 48 -19.45 32.42 0.60
N ALA A 49 -20.51 32.70 1.36
CA ALA A 49 -20.95 34.07 1.65
C ALA A 49 -19.90 34.82 2.48
N ARG A 50 -19.40 34.21 3.57
CA ARG A 50 -18.33 34.80 4.40
C ARG A 50 -17.05 35.08 3.59
N LEU A 51 -16.68 34.19 2.68
CA LEU A 51 -15.55 34.41 1.75
C LEU A 51 -15.80 35.59 0.80
N ALA A 52 -17.04 35.79 0.35
CA ALA A 52 -17.40 36.94 -0.49
C ALA A 52 -17.35 38.26 0.32
N ASP A 53 -17.87 38.26 1.55
CA ASP A 53 -17.87 39.41 2.45
C ASP A 53 -16.44 39.82 2.83
N MET A 54 -15.59 38.85 3.19
CA MET A 54 -14.17 39.09 3.46
C MET A 54 -13.47 39.76 2.28
N ARG A 55 -13.73 39.30 1.05
CA ARG A 55 -13.16 39.92 -0.17
C ARG A 55 -13.65 41.35 -0.41
N ALA A 56 -14.87 41.66 0.01
CA ALA A 56 -15.46 42.99 -0.15
C ALA A 56 -15.03 43.97 0.95
N LEU A 57 -14.91 43.49 2.19
CA LEU A 57 -14.68 44.30 3.39
C LEU A 57 -13.22 44.34 3.84
N GLY A 58 -12.37 43.41 3.38
CA GLY A 58 -10.94 43.37 3.66
C GLY A 58 -10.56 42.83 5.05
N ASP A 59 -11.50 42.21 5.76
CA ASP A 59 -11.28 41.66 7.11
C ASP A 59 -10.77 40.21 7.06
N GLU A 60 -9.56 40.03 6.54
CA GLU A 60 -8.93 38.71 6.35
C GLU A 60 -8.52 38.07 7.69
N ASP A 61 -8.00 38.86 8.63
CA ASP A 61 -7.50 38.36 9.90
C ASP A 61 -8.62 37.74 10.75
N ALA A 62 -9.78 38.39 10.86
CA ALA A 62 -10.90 37.84 11.62
C ALA A 62 -11.44 36.55 10.97
N PHE A 63 -11.55 36.53 9.63
CA PHE A 63 -11.98 35.34 8.90
C PHE A 63 -11.04 34.15 9.15
N VAL A 64 -9.71 34.38 9.11
CA VAL A 64 -8.71 33.32 9.33
C VAL A 64 -8.78 32.78 10.76
N VAL A 65 -8.93 33.64 11.77
CA VAL A 65 -9.09 33.23 13.17
C VAL A 65 -10.32 32.33 13.34
N ASP A 66 -11.46 32.74 12.79
CA ASP A 66 -12.70 31.96 12.86
C ASP A 66 -12.58 30.62 12.13
N ALA A 67 -11.98 30.61 10.93
CA ALA A 67 -11.74 29.39 10.17
C ALA A 67 -10.81 28.42 10.90
N ALA A 68 -9.75 28.93 11.53
CA ALA A 68 -8.83 28.12 12.34
C ALA A 68 -9.51 27.56 13.59
N GLY A 69 -10.38 28.34 14.24
CA GLY A 69 -11.19 27.89 15.37
C GLY A 69 -12.12 26.74 14.98
N TYR A 70 -12.82 26.87 13.85
CA TYR A 70 -13.70 25.82 13.33
C TYR A 70 -12.93 24.57 12.89
N ALA A 71 -11.77 24.74 12.23
CA ALA A 71 -10.91 23.60 11.88
C ALA A 71 -10.42 22.85 13.13
N SER A 72 -10.08 23.58 14.19
CA SER A 72 -9.62 22.99 15.45
C SER A 72 -10.71 22.17 16.13
N SER A 73 -11.97 22.64 16.15
CA SER A 73 -13.08 21.87 16.73
C SER A 73 -13.35 20.59 15.95
N LEU A 74 -13.31 20.63 14.61
CA LEU A 74 -13.46 19.44 13.76
C LEU A 74 -12.38 18.39 14.04
N VAL A 75 -11.14 18.82 14.25
CA VAL A 75 -10.02 17.93 14.57
C VAL A 75 -10.23 17.29 15.95
N SER A 76 -10.64 18.06 16.96
CA SER A 76 -10.97 17.54 18.29
C SER A 76 -12.09 16.47 18.24
N ASP A 77 -13.15 16.72 17.48
CA ASP A 77 -14.24 15.77 17.28
C ASP A 77 -13.77 14.50 16.54
N ALA A 78 -12.87 14.64 15.57
CA ALA A 78 -12.29 13.52 14.85
C ALA A 78 -11.41 12.65 15.75
N PHE A 79 -10.64 13.25 16.68
CA PHE A 79 -9.88 12.50 17.67
C PHE A 79 -10.79 11.67 18.58
N GLY A 80 -11.94 12.22 19.00
CA GLY A 80 -12.94 11.47 19.78
C GLY A 80 -13.51 10.25 19.05
N ARG A 81 -13.52 10.28 17.71
CA ARG A 81 -14.02 9.19 16.84
C ARG A 81 -12.92 8.39 16.15
N GLU A 82 -11.65 8.52 16.55
CA GLU A 82 -10.53 7.93 15.81
C GLU A 82 -10.70 6.41 15.63
N SER A 83 -11.13 5.70 16.68
CA SER A 83 -11.36 4.25 16.65
C SER A 83 -12.47 3.84 15.67
N GLU A 84 -13.59 4.56 15.68
CA GLU A 84 -14.71 4.36 14.75
C GLU A 84 -14.28 4.61 13.30
N LEU A 85 -13.64 5.75 13.05
CA LEU A 85 -13.15 6.14 11.73
C LEU A 85 -12.15 5.10 11.20
N ARG A 86 -11.22 4.64 12.04
CA ARG A 86 -10.28 3.56 11.68
C ARG A 86 -10.98 2.25 11.36
N ALA A 87 -12.01 1.87 12.13
CA ALA A 87 -12.77 0.66 11.83
C ALA A 87 -13.47 0.79 10.47
N ARG A 88 -14.01 1.98 10.16
CA ARG A 88 -14.76 2.26 8.93
C ARG A 88 -13.88 2.25 7.68
N PHE A 89 -12.79 3.03 7.69
CA PHE A 89 -11.78 3.00 6.62
C PHE A 89 -10.98 1.70 6.60
N GLY A 90 -10.93 1.01 7.72
CA GLY A 90 -10.40 -0.34 7.81
C GLY A 90 -11.32 -1.37 7.16
N ALA A 91 -12.64 -1.19 7.14
CA ALA A 91 -13.58 -2.16 6.56
C ALA A 91 -13.81 -1.92 5.06
N ALA A 92 -13.91 -0.67 4.64
CA ALA A 92 -14.28 -0.30 3.29
C ALA A 92 -13.07 0.02 2.42
N GLY A 93 -12.92 -0.67 1.29
CA GLY A 93 -11.79 -0.49 0.38
C GLY A 93 -10.50 -1.21 0.80
N ARG A 94 -10.59 -2.25 1.65
CA ARG A 94 -9.49 -3.19 1.86
C ARG A 94 -9.14 -3.84 0.54
N HIS A 95 -7.97 -3.50 0.00
CA HIS A 95 -7.39 -4.28 -1.08
C HIS A 95 -6.90 -5.61 -0.51
N VAL A 96 -7.78 -6.61 -0.57
CA VAL A 96 -7.50 -7.97 -0.12
C VAL A 96 -6.53 -8.62 -1.09
N VAL A 97 -5.36 -9.00 -0.59
CA VAL A 97 -4.29 -9.63 -1.36
C VAL A 97 -4.46 -11.15 -1.36
N CYS A 98 -4.66 -11.75 -0.18
CA CYS A 98 -4.81 -13.19 -0.01
C CYS A 98 -5.44 -13.55 1.34
N LYS A 99 -5.61 -14.85 1.62
CA LYS A 99 -5.96 -15.36 2.96
C LYS A 99 -4.69 -15.64 3.77
N CYS A 100 -4.73 -15.31 5.06
CA CYS A 100 -3.61 -15.43 5.96
C CYS A 100 -3.36 -16.91 6.32
N PRO A 101 -2.18 -17.47 6.06
CA PRO A 101 -1.87 -18.86 6.40
C PRO A 101 -1.81 -19.10 7.92
N ARG A 102 -1.59 -18.06 8.74
CA ARG A 102 -1.54 -18.18 10.21
C ARG A 102 -2.91 -18.28 10.88
N CYS A 103 -3.94 -17.65 10.33
CA CYS A 103 -5.23 -17.52 11.03
C CYS A 103 -6.47 -17.52 10.12
N GLY A 104 -6.31 -17.72 8.80
CA GLY A 104 -7.40 -17.78 7.82
C GLY A 104 -8.05 -16.44 7.48
N ARG A 105 -7.82 -15.37 8.25
CA ARG A 105 -8.36 -14.02 7.99
C ARG A 105 -7.72 -13.37 6.77
N GLU A 106 -8.31 -12.29 6.31
CA GLU A 106 -7.87 -11.60 5.10
C GLU A 106 -6.56 -10.85 5.33
N VAL A 107 -5.68 -10.92 4.35
CA VAL A 107 -4.45 -10.15 4.29
C VAL A 107 -4.70 -8.97 3.36
N VAL A 108 -4.44 -7.77 3.87
CA VAL A 108 -4.87 -6.52 3.24
C VAL A 108 -3.68 -5.60 3.02
N ARG A 109 -3.64 -4.95 1.87
CA ARG A 109 -2.64 -3.92 1.59
C ARG A 109 -3.02 -2.63 2.31
N THR A 110 -2.04 -2.06 3.02
CA THR A 110 -2.17 -0.81 3.77
C THR A 110 -1.03 0.13 3.36
N GLY A 111 -1.31 1.42 3.20
CA GLY A 111 -0.35 2.44 2.75
C GLY A 111 -0.34 2.65 1.23
N ALA A 112 0.27 3.75 0.79
CA ALA A 112 0.37 4.13 -0.62
C ALA A 112 1.53 3.41 -1.33
N ASP A 113 1.34 3.12 -2.62
CA ASP A 113 2.36 2.47 -3.44
C ASP A 113 3.66 3.31 -3.51
N GLY A 114 4.81 2.64 -3.36
CA GLY A 114 6.13 3.25 -3.52
C GLY A 114 6.83 3.73 -2.24
N LYS A 115 6.09 4.06 -1.17
CA LYS A 115 6.64 4.36 0.16
C LYS A 115 5.77 3.77 1.27
N GLY A 116 6.32 2.84 2.04
CA GLY A 116 5.65 2.41 3.26
C GLY A 116 4.47 1.45 3.07
N ALA A 117 4.21 0.95 1.86
CA ALA A 117 3.16 -0.04 1.63
C ALA A 117 3.48 -1.36 2.36
N VAL A 118 2.62 -1.71 3.32
CA VAL A 118 2.68 -2.94 4.11
C VAL A 118 1.43 -3.74 3.85
N VAL A 119 1.62 -5.02 3.60
CA VAL A 119 0.54 -6.00 3.54
C VAL A 119 0.44 -6.66 4.91
N ARG A 120 -0.69 -6.50 5.59
CA ARG A 120 -0.89 -7.01 6.96
C ARG A 120 -2.11 -7.88 7.06
N CYS A 121 -2.08 -8.86 7.95
CA CYS A 121 -3.30 -9.59 8.29
C CYS A 121 -4.29 -8.65 9.00
N SER A 122 -5.54 -8.69 8.57
CA SER A 122 -6.67 -7.95 9.14
C SER A 122 -6.94 -8.26 10.62
N SER A 123 -6.41 -9.38 11.13
CA SER A 123 -6.49 -9.72 12.55
C SER A 123 -5.58 -8.88 13.43
N VAL A 124 -4.55 -8.25 12.86
CA VAL A 124 -3.56 -7.50 13.62
C VAL A 124 -4.19 -6.17 14.04
N THR A 125 -4.25 -5.93 15.34
CA THR A 125 -4.72 -4.67 15.94
C THR A 125 -3.52 -3.86 16.45
N THR A 126 -3.63 -2.54 16.48
CA THR A 126 -2.60 -1.66 17.04
C THR A 126 -3.18 -0.74 18.10
N ARG A 127 -2.34 -0.32 19.04
CA ARG A 127 -2.67 0.67 20.07
C ARG A 127 -1.54 1.68 20.18
N ARG A 128 -1.84 2.86 20.75
CA ARG A 128 -0.78 3.75 21.21
C ARG A 128 -0.30 3.31 22.58
N ASN A 129 1.01 3.25 22.75
CA ASN A 129 1.64 3.10 24.06
C ASN A 129 1.75 4.47 24.77
N GLU A 130 2.28 4.46 26.00
CA GLU A 130 2.43 5.65 26.84
C GLU A 130 3.32 6.73 26.22
N SER A 131 4.29 6.35 25.37
CA SER A 131 5.13 7.31 24.62
C SER A 131 4.44 7.85 23.36
N GLY A 132 3.18 7.47 23.14
CA GLY A 132 2.41 7.84 21.96
C GLY A 132 2.83 7.12 20.67
N ALA A 133 3.72 6.14 20.73
CA ALA A 133 4.09 5.34 19.58
C ALA A 133 3.07 4.23 19.31
N TRP A 134 2.91 3.84 18.05
CA TRP A 134 2.04 2.72 17.67
C TRP A 134 2.76 1.39 17.90
N GLU A 135 2.11 0.50 18.63
CA GLU A 135 2.53 -0.89 18.81
C GLU A 135 1.41 -1.85 18.44
N ASP A 136 1.78 -3.08 18.11
CA ASP A 136 0.78 -4.12 17.90
C ASP A 136 0.14 -4.52 19.24
N ALA A 137 -1.18 -4.57 19.26
CA ALA A 137 -1.97 -4.90 20.45
C ALA A 137 -2.45 -6.36 20.45
N GLY A 138 -2.47 -7.02 19.29
CA GLY A 138 -2.93 -8.39 19.14
C GLY A 138 -3.06 -8.84 17.69
N GLY A 139 -3.54 -10.07 17.51
CA GLY A 139 -3.69 -10.72 16.20
C GLY A 139 -2.56 -11.68 15.85
N CYS A 140 -2.52 -12.16 14.61
CA CYS A 140 -1.54 -13.18 14.20
C CYS A 140 -0.14 -12.63 13.87
N GLY A 141 0.07 -11.31 13.99
CA GLY A 141 1.36 -10.65 13.73
C GLY A 141 1.83 -10.57 12.27
N LEU A 142 1.13 -11.17 11.30
CA LEU A 142 1.59 -11.18 9.91
C LEU A 142 1.59 -9.76 9.31
N LYS A 143 2.78 -9.24 9.03
CA LYS A 143 3.03 -7.97 8.32
C LYS A 143 4.17 -8.18 7.32
N VAL A 144 4.01 -7.72 6.09
CA VAL A 144 4.97 -7.95 5.00
C VAL A 144 5.16 -6.66 4.23
N TRP A 145 6.40 -6.25 4.02
CA TRP A 145 6.68 -5.13 3.12
C TRP A 145 6.29 -5.48 1.68
N ALA A 146 5.47 -4.62 1.05
CA ALA A 146 5.12 -4.77 -0.36
C ALA A 146 6.26 -4.39 -1.30
N LYS A 147 7.33 -3.80 -0.77
CA LYS A 147 8.51 -3.34 -1.52
C LYS A 147 9.75 -4.04 -1.01
N VAL A 148 10.56 -4.56 -1.92
CA VAL A 148 11.80 -5.25 -1.61
C VAL A 148 12.88 -4.87 -2.61
N ALA A 149 14.09 -4.60 -2.11
CA ALA A 149 15.23 -4.17 -2.94
C ALA A 149 14.93 -2.99 -3.89
N GLY A 150 14.04 -2.07 -3.49
CA GLY A 150 13.64 -0.91 -4.29
C GLY A 150 12.50 -1.16 -5.28
N VAL A 151 12.01 -2.40 -5.41
CA VAL A 151 10.95 -2.83 -6.34
C VAL A 151 9.65 -3.08 -5.58
N THR A 152 8.54 -2.52 -6.06
CA THR A 152 7.20 -2.81 -5.52
C THR A 152 6.69 -4.11 -6.14
N LEU A 153 6.25 -5.06 -5.32
CA LEU A 153 5.75 -6.36 -5.74
C LEU A 153 4.26 -6.30 -6.10
N THR A 154 3.84 -7.17 -7.01
CA THR A 154 2.41 -7.38 -7.32
C THR A 154 1.72 -8.16 -6.21
N ASP A 155 0.39 -8.08 -6.15
CA ASP A 155 -0.38 -8.83 -5.15
C ASP A 155 -0.23 -10.33 -5.31
N GLU A 156 -0.10 -10.82 -6.54
CA GLU A 156 0.18 -12.21 -6.85
C GLU A 156 1.53 -12.67 -6.27
N GLN A 157 2.58 -11.86 -6.43
CA GLN A 157 3.89 -12.14 -5.84
C GLN A 157 3.83 -12.13 -4.31
N ILE A 158 3.13 -11.16 -3.71
CA ILE A 158 3.02 -11.12 -2.25
C ILE A 158 2.22 -12.30 -1.73
N ALA A 159 1.11 -12.66 -2.39
CA ALA A 159 0.30 -13.82 -2.03
C ALA A 159 1.11 -15.13 -2.11
N ALA A 160 1.84 -15.34 -3.20
CA ALA A 160 2.71 -16.51 -3.38
C ALA A 160 3.81 -16.56 -2.30
N ALA A 161 4.47 -15.44 -2.01
CA ALA A 161 5.49 -15.38 -0.98
C ALA A 161 4.93 -15.67 0.42
N ILE A 162 3.74 -15.17 0.74
CA ILE A 162 3.03 -15.47 2.00
C ILE A 162 2.67 -16.96 2.08
N ALA A 163 2.35 -17.61 0.96
CA ALA A 163 2.13 -19.05 0.89
C ALA A 163 3.42 -19.89 1.01
N GLY A 164 4.59 -19.25 1.13
CA GLY A 164 5.89 -19.91 1.25
C GLY A 164 6.57 -20.20 -0.09
N GLU A 165 6.01 -19.70 -1.20
CA GLU A 165 6.60 -19.88 -2.51
C GLU A 165 7.76 -18.89 -2.77
N ARG A 166 8.63 -19.27 -3.70
CA ARG A 166 9.74 -18.43 -4.14
C ARG A 166 9.30 -17.54 -5.29
N VAL A 167 9.42 -16.25 -5.13
CA VAL A 167 8.96 -15.25 -6.12
C VAL A 167 10.11 -14.63 -6.86
N LYS A 168 9.97 -14.48 -8.18
CA LYS A 168 10.95 -13.77 -9.00
C LYS A 168 10.68 -12.28 -8.93
N VAL A 169 11.69 -11.50 -8.57
CA VAL A 169 11.66 -10.03 -8.52
C VAL A 169 12.58 -9.50 -9.61
N ASP A 170 12.00 -8.85 -10.62
CA ASP A 170 12.72 -8.24 -11.73
C ASP A 170 12.98 -6.74 -11.46
N GLY A 171 13.97 -6.15 -12.15
CA GLY A 171 14.21 -4.71 -12.11
C GLY A 171 14.98 -4.19 -10.89
N ILE A 172 15.67 -5.07 -10.16
CA ILE A 172 16.49 -4.69 -9.00
C ILE A 172 17.70 -3.88 -9.46
N LYS A 173 17.91 -2.71 -8.87
CA LYS A 173 19.05 -1.83 -9.20
C LYS A 173 20.31 -2.27 -8.46
N PRO A 174 21.45 -2.49 -9.15
CA PRO A 174 22.73 -2.74 -8.51
C PRO A 174 23.26 -1.49 -7.80
N LYS A 175 24.20 -1.68 -6.85
CA LYS A 175 24.88 -0.55 -6.16
C LYS A 175 25.68 0.31 -7.13
N ASP A 176 26.29 -0.33 -8.12
CA ASP A 176 27.01 0.35 -9.19
C ASP A 176 26.01 0.76 -10.28
N PRO A 177 25.76 2.07 -10.48
CA PRO A 177 24.75 2.56 -11.40
C PRO A 177 25.08 2.28 -12.88
N SER A 178 26.33 1.92 -13.21
CA SER A 178 26.71 1.54 -14.57
C SER A 178 26.21 0.15 -14.98
N LYS A 179 25.84 -0.69 -14.00
CA LYS A 179 25.38 -2.05 -14.24
C LYS A 179 23.87 -2.09 -14.50
N LYS A 180 23.47 -2.94 -15.43
CA LYS A 180 22.05 -3.17 -15.75
C LYS A 180 21.32 -3.74 -14.54
N SER A 181 20.02 -3.42 -14.44
CA SER A 181 19.16 -4.07 -13.46
C SER A 181 19.13 -5.58 -13.68
N TYR A 182 18.88 -6.32 -12.60
CA TYR A 182 18.86 -7.76 -12.63
C TYR A 182 17.59 -8.29 -11.94
N SER A 183 17.39 -9.59 -12.08
CA SER A 183 16.30 -10.30 -11.44
C SER A 183 16.82 -11.26 -10.38
N ARG A 184 16.03 -11.48 -9.34
CA ARG A 184 16.39 -12.40 -8.26
C ARG A 184 15.17 -13.09 -7.70
N PHE A 185 15.34 -14.35 -7.35
CA PHE A 185 14.34 -15.07 -6.58
C PHE A 185 14.44 -14.73 -5.10
N MET A 186 13.29 -14.50 -4.48
CA MET A 186 13.16 -14.15 -3.07
C MET A 186 12.14 -15.06 -2.40
N THR A 187 12.34 -15.33 -1.12
CA THR A 187 11.39 -16.02 -0.26
C THR A 187 11.06 -15.13 0.92
N LEU A 188 9.86 -15.27 1.46
CA LEU A 188 9.48 -14.62 2.70
C LEU A 188 9.70 -15.60 3.85
N ASP A 189 10.56 -15.24 4.80
CA ASP A 189 10.59 -15.92 6.07
C ASP A 189 9.45 -15.35 6.93
N ALA A 190 8.33 -16.06 6.92
CA ALA A 190 7.18 -15.69 7.70
C ALA A 190 7.42 -15.86 9.21
N SER A 191 8.46 -16.56 9.67
CA SER A 191 8.72 -16.79 11.11
C SER A 191 9.71 -15.79 11.71
N ALA A 192 10.53 -15.15 10.88
CA ALA A 192 11.46 -14.11 11.29
C ALA A 192 10.92 -12.71 11.00
N GLU A 193 11.16 -11.79 11.92
CA GLU A 193 10.83 -10.37 11.75
C GLU A 193 12.10 -9.55 11.49
N ASP A 194 11.96 -8.46 10.74
CA ASP A 194 12.95 -7.39 10.65
C ASP A 194 12.85 -6.45 11.88
N GLY A 195 13.78 -5.51 12.00
CA GLY A 195 13.75 -4.53 13.10
C GLY A 195 12.53 -3.59 13.11
N SER A 196 11.62 -3.69 12.13
CA SER A 196 10.35 -2.97 12.08
C SER A 196 9.15 -3.86 12.44
N GLY A 197 9.39 -5.12 12.82
CA GLY A 197 8.35 -6.10 13.12
C GLY A 197 7.62 -6.61 11.88
N CYS A 198 8.18 -6.48 10.68
CA CYS A 198 7.65 -7.08 9.45
C CYS A 198 8.39 -8.38 9.13
N CYS A 199 7.72 -9.36 8.52
CA CYS A 199 8.33 -10.61 8.08
C CYS A 199 9.52 -10.34 7.16
N LYS A 200 10.60 -11.09 7.39
CA LYS A 200 11.89 -10.85 6.75
C LYS A 200 11.92 -11.44 5.34
N TRP A 201 12.23 -10.60 4.36
CA TRP A 201 12.57 -11.08 3.02
C TRP A 201 13.96 -11.69 3.01
N VAL A 202 14.05 -12.93 2.53
CA VAL A 202 15.30 -13.65 2.37
C VAL A 202 15.62 -13.74 0.89
N TYR A 203 16.84 -13.37 0.53
CA TYR A 203 17.34 -13.60 -0.81
C TYR A 203 17.48 -15.10 -1.00
N GLY A 204 16.79 -15.65 -1.98
CA GLY A 204 17.12 -17.00 -2.44
C GLY A 204 18.59 -17.02 -2.82
N GLU A 205 19.28 -18.10 -2.48
CA GLU A 205 20.59 -18.38 -3.06
C GLU A 205 20.48 -18.25 -4.59
N PHE A 206 21.58 -17.87 -5.24
CA PHE A 206 21.64 -17.93 -6.70
C PHE A 206 21.44 -19.39 -7.09
N ALA A 207 20.21 -19.82 -7.28
CA ALA A 207 19.93 -21.10 -7.89
C ALA A 207 20.53 -21.00 -9.29
N ASN A 208 21.64 -21.70 -9.50
CA ASN A 208 22.09 -22.06 -10.83
C ASN A 208 20.85 -22.40 -11.63
N ALA A 209 20.71 -21.78 -12.80
CA ALA A 209 19.67 -22.10 -13.76
C ALA A 209 19.52 -23.64 -13.79
N PRO A 210 18.28 -24.18 -13.81
CA PRO A 210 18.11 -25.62 -13.88
C PRO A 210 19.00 -26.13 -15.02
N ALA A 211 19.91 -27.06 -14.69
CA ALA A 211 20.73 -27.72 -15.69
C ALA A 211 19.79 -28.18 -16.80
N LYS A 212 20.05 -27.73 -18.03
CA LYS A 212 19.29 -28.19 -19.19
C LYS A 212 19.21 -29.73 -19.10
N PRO A 213 18.03 -30.34 -19.25
CA PRO A 213 17.94 -31.80 -19.24
C PRO A 213 18.95 -32.34 -20.26
N GLY A 214 19.89 -33.13 -19.76
CA GLY A 214 20.99 -33.68 -20.54
C GLY A 214 20.42 -34.42 -21.74
N THR A 215 20.69 -33.91 -22.93
CA THR A 215 20.53 -34.68 -24.16
C THR A 215 21.43 -35.88 -24.05
N GLY A 216 20.78 -37.05 -24.05
CA GLY A 216 21.37 -38.33 -23.70
C GLY A 216 22.64 -38.71 -24.44
N GLU A 217 23.41 -39.53 -23.73
CA GLU A 217 24.48 -40.36 -24.23
C GLU A 217 24.15 -40.96 -25.61
N ARG A 218 25.01 -40.71 -26.60
CA ARG A 218 25.24 -41.65 -27.69
C ARG A 218 26.69 -42.08 -27.60
N GLY A 219 26.87 -43.32 -27.16
CA GLY A 219 28.16 -43.98 -27.09
C GLY A 219 28.81 -44.13 -28.47
N GLY A 220 30.13 -43.96 -28.46
CA GLY A 220 31.09 -44.74 -29.25
C GLY A 220 31.12 -44.54 -30.76
N LYS A 221 32.23 -43.98 -31.26
CA LYS A 221 33.28 -44.76 -31.93
C LYS A 221 34.63 -44.00 -31.88
N PRO A 222 35.77 -44.71 -31.76
CA PRO A 222 37.11 -44.13 -31.76
C PRO A 222 37.63 -43.92 -33.20
N PHE A 223 38.91 -43.55 -33.35
CA PHE A 223 39.68 -43.16 -34.56
C PHE A 223 39.64 -41.66 -34.86
N GLY A 224 40.74 -40.91 -34.98
CA GLY A 224 42.16 -41.19 -34.93
C GLY A 224 42.91 -39.97 -35.50
N GLY A 225 43.96 -39.51 -34.80
CA GLY A 225 45.17 -38.89 -35.37
C GLY A 225 45.15 -37.51 -36.05
N ARG A 226 46.01 -36.60 -35.51
CA ARG A 226 46.80 -35.54 -36.19
C ARG A 226 45.98 -34.37 -36.81
N ALA A 227 46.42 -33.11 -36.90
CA ALA A 227 47.67 -32.39 -36.64
C ALA A 227 47.39 -30.86 -36.72
N TRP A 228 48.17 -30.09 -35.94
CA TRP A 228 48.81 -28.78 -36.21
C TRP A 228 48.01 -27.52 -36.66
N ALA A 229 48.20 -26.48 -35.84
CA ALA A 229 48.36 -25.04 -36.10
C ALA A 229 48.26 -24.48 -37.54
N LYS A 230 47.57 -23.34 -37.64
CA LYS A 230 48.17 -22.05 -37.99
C LYS A 230 47.38 -20.91 -37.34
#